data_AF-A0A0A7EET9-F1
#
_entry.id   AF-A0A0A7EET9-F1
#
_cell.length_a   1.000
_cell.length_b   1.000
_cell.length_c   1.000
_cell.angle_alpha   90.00
_cell.angle_beta   90.00
_cell.angle_gamma   90.00
#
_symmetry.space_group_name_H-M   'P 1'
#
loop_
_entity.id
_entity.type
_entity.pdbx_description
1 polymer ?
#
loop_
_entity_poly.entity_id
_entity_poly.type
_entity_poly.pdbx_seq_one_letter_code
_entity_poly.pdbx_strand_id
1 'polypeptide(L)' 'MKAYIQFGWVLPTIFEQYKGITKDALDKKRKTGKLIEGIHFKKADDGRIYYHYENYDEYVEHGLRAA' A
#
# COMPACT_ATOMS: atom_id res chain seq x y z
N MET A 1 -1.13 6.65 26.82
CA MET A 1 -1.94 5.95 25.79
C MET A 1 -1.40 6.38 24.43
N LYS A 2 -0.66 5.53 23.71
CA LYS A 2 -0.19 5.88 22.35
C LYS A 2 -1.36 5.68 21.39
N ALA A 3 -1.92 6.78 20.87
CA ALA A 3 -2.87 6.71 19.78
C ALA A 3 -2.09 6.37 18.50
N TYR A 4 -2.29 5.18 17.95
CA TYR A 4 -1.77 4.82 16.64
C TYR A 4 -2.72 5.41 15.60
N ILE A 5 -2.24 6.38 14.83
CA ILE A 5 -3.02 6.98 13.74
C ILE A 5 -3.11 5.93 12.63
N GLN A 6 -4.33 5.45 12.37
CA GLN A 6 -4.63 4.61 11.22
C GLN A 6 -4.84 5.50 9.99
N PHE A 7 -4.02 5.30 8.96
CA PHE A 7 -4.09 6.09 7.72
C PHE A 7 -5.13 5.52 6.74
N GLY A 8 -5.41 4.21 6.77
CA GLY A 8 -6.34 3.57 5.83
C GLY A 8 -5.89 3.71 4.38
N TRP A 9 -6.79 4.20 3.51
CA TRP A 9 -6.55 4.38 2.07
C TRP A 9 -5.84 5.69 1.76
N VAL A 10 -4.59 5.63 1.31
CA VAL A 10 -3.76 6.81 1.03
C VAL A 10 -3.17 6.82 -0.37
N LEU A 11 -2.76 8.00 -0.82
CA LEU A 11 -2.05 8.16 -2.08
C LEU A 11 -0.61 7.62 -1.97
N PRO A 12 0.02 7.23 -3.09
CA PRO A 12 1.40 6.78 -3.10
C PRO A 12 2.39 7.82 -2.54
N THR A 13 2.06 9.12 -2.59
CA THR A 13 2.88 10.19 -1.98
C THR A 13 3.00 10.05 -0.45
N ILE A 14 2.01 9.47 0.23
CA ILE A 14 2.09 9.19 1.67
C ILE A 14 3.02 8.02 1.93
N PHE A 15 2.97 6.97 1.10
CA PHE A 15 3.92 5.86 1.16
C PHE A 15 5.36 6.32 0.94
N GLU A 16 5.58 7.25 0.02
CA GLU A 16 6.92 7.79 -0.25
C GLU A 16 7.44 8.59 0.95
N GLN A 17 6.61 9.44 1.55
CA GLN A 17 6.97 10.26 2.71
C GLN A 17 7.23 9.45 3.99
N TYR A 18 6.37 8.47 4.29
CA TYR A 18 6.41 7.77 5.58
C TYR A 18 7.09 6.41 5.55
N LYS A 19 7.07 5.73 4.39
CA LYS A 19 7.66 4.39 4.23
C LYS A 19 8.87 4.37 3.27
N GLY A 20 9.16 5.47 2.58
CA GLY A 20 10.25 5.53 1.59
C GLY A 20 9.98 4.71 0.33
N ILE A 21 8.72 4.35 0.07
CA ILE A 21 8.34 3.50 -1.07
C ILE A 21 7.81 4.38 -2.19
N THR A 22 8.49 4.36 -3.33
CA THR A 22 8.11 5.19 -4.47
C THR A 22 6.83 4.71 -5.12
N LYS A 23 6.14 5.63 -5.80
CA LYS A 23 4.96 5.31 -6.63
C LYS A 23 5.27 4.22 -7.66
N ASP A 24 6.45 4.24 -8.27
CA ASP A 24 6.87 3.24 -9.26
C ASP A 24 7.01 1.85 -8.65
N ALA A 25 7.60 1.74 -7.45
CA ALA A 25 7.72 0.48 -6.74
C ALA A 25 6.34 -0.11 -6.38
N LEU A 26 5.40 0.73 -5.93
CA LEU A 26 4.01 0.32 -5.68
C LEU A 26 3.31 -0.15 -6.97
N ASP A 27 3.47 0.61 -8.05
CA ASP A 27 2.86 0.27 -9.33
C ASP A 27 3.43 -1.02 -9.92
N LYS A 28 4.74 -1.25 -9.80
CA LYS A 28 5.39 -2.51 -10.18
C LYS A 28 4.84 -3.68 -9.38
N LYS A 29 4.67 -3.55 -8.06
CA LYS A 29 4.08 -4.61 -7.20
C LYS A 29 2.63 -4.90 -7.57
N ARG A 30 1.85 -3.86 -7.88
CA ARG A 30 0.48 -3.98 -8.41
C ARG A 30 0.45 -4.75 -9.72
N LYS A 31 1.26 -4.32 -10.71
CA LYS A 31 1.33 -4.94 -12.04
C LYS A 31 1.84 -6.38 -12.03
N THR A 32 2.69 -6.72 -11.07
CA THR A 32 3.21 -8.08 -10.89
C THR A 32 2.29 -8.99 -10.07
N GLY A 33 1.10 -8.51 -9.69
CA GLY A 33 0.11 -9.30 -8.94
C GLY A 33 0.46 -9.53 -7.48
N LYS A 34 1.49 -8.85 -6.94
CA LYS A 34 1.88 -8.97 -5.53
C LYS A 34 0.92 -8.24 -4.59
N LEU A 35 0.18 -7.27 -5.11
CA LEU A 35 -0.85 -6.53 -4.39
C LEU A 35 -2.23 -6.94 -4.89
N ILE A 36 -3.19 -7.08 -3.98
CA ILE A 36 -4.55 -7.53 -4.28
C ILE A 36 -5.46 -6.30 -4.33
N GLU A 37 -6.26 -6.17 -5.39
CA GLU A 37 -7.23 -5.08 -5.52
C GLU A 37 -8.33 -5.21 -4.45
N GLY A 38 -8.75 -4.10 -3.85
CA GLY A 38 -9.69 -4.07 -2.73
C GLY A 38 -9.05 -4.32 -1.36
N ILE A 39 -7.86 -4.92 -1.28
CA ILE A 39 -7.13 -5.16 -0.02
C ILE A 39 -5.93 -4.24 0.11
N HIS A 40 -4.99 -4.30 -0.84
CA HIS A 40 -3.74 -3.55 -0.81
C HIS A 40 -3.81 -2.27 -1.64
N PHE A 41 -4.60 -2.28 -2.72
CA PHE A 41 -4.81 -1.11 -3.57
C PHE A 41 -6.24 -1.05 -4.07
N LYS A 42 -6.71 0.13 -4.44
CA LYS A 42 -7.99 0.32 -5.14
C LYS A 42 -7.92 1.46 -6.13
N LYS A 43 -8.69 1.36 -7.20
CA LYS A 43 -8.94 2.49 -8.11
C LYS A 43 -10.17 3.24 -7.60
N ALA A 44 -10.03 4.53 -7.35
CA ALA A 44 -11.14 5.39 -6.95
C ALA A 44 -11.84 6.00 -8.18
N ASP A 45 -13.05 6.52 -8.01
CA ASP A 45 -13.80 7.23 -9.05
C ASP A 45 -13.06 8.44 -9.64
N ASP A 46 -12.14 9.06 -8.88
CA ASP A 46 -11.26 10.13 -9.36
C ASP A 46 -10.19 9.64 -10.37
N GLY A 47 -10.17 8.35 -10.70
CA GLY A 47 -9.19 7.74 -11.61
C GLY A 47 -7.80 7.50 -10.97
N ARG A 48 -7.60 7.95 -9.73
CA ARG A 48 -6.37 7.71 -8.95
C ARG A 48 -6.36 6.34 -8.29
N ILE A 49 -5.15 5.86 -8.03
CA ILE A 49 -4.91 4.61 -7.29
C ILE A 49 -4.53 4.95 -5.86
N TYR A 50 -5.29 4.39 -4.93
CA TYR A 50 -5.04 4.47 -3.49
C TYR A 50 -4.48 3.13 -3.02
N TYR A 51 -3.62 3.19 -2.01
CA TYR A 51 -3.00 2.03 -1.38
C TYR A 51 -3.38 2.01 0.10
N HIS A 52 -3.68 0.82 0.62
CA HIS A 52 -4.03 0.67 2.03
C HIS A 52 -2.76 0.64 2.87
N TYR A 53 -2.58 1.61 3.75
CA TYR A 53 -1.33 1.82 4.50
C TYR A 53 -1.00 0.64 5.41
N GLU A 54 -2.00 0.13 6.14
CA GLU A 54 -1.81 -0.92 7.16
C GLU A 54 -1.75 -2.33 6.55
N ASN A 55 -2.70 -2.71 5.69
CA ASN A 55 -2.61 -3.98 4.95
C ASN A 55 -1.33 -4.11 4.12
N TYR A 56 -0.69 -2.99 3.74
CA TYR A 56 0.63 -3.06 3.12
C TYR A 56 1.73 -3.49 4.09
N ASP A 57 1.71 -3.03 5.35
CA ASP A 57 2.62 -3.56 6.38
C ASP A 57 2.42 -5.06 6.54
N GLU A 58 1.17 -5.53 6.65
CA GLU A 58 0.89 -6.97 6.74
C GLU A 58 1.45 -7.74 5.54
N TYR A 59 1.32 -7.19 4.33
CA TYR A 59 1.96 -7.76 3.14
C TYR A 59 3.49 -7.81 3.26
N VAL A 60 4.14 -6.78 3.82
CA VAL A 60 5.60 -6.76 3.99
C VAL A 60 6.04 -7.74 5.06
N GLU A 61 5.32 -7.79 6.19
CA GLU A 61 5.64 -8.65 7.35
C GLU A 61 5.39 -10.14 7.05
N HIS A 62 4.32 -10.47 6.33
CA HIS A 62 3.92 -11.85 6.06
C HIS A 62 4.24 -12.33 4.63
N GLY A 63 4.35 -11.43 3.66
CA GLY A 63 4.57 -11.74 2.24
C GLY A 63 6.02 -12.00 1.84
N LEU A 64 6.99 -11.81 2.76
CA LEU A 64 8.39 -12.22 2.57
C LEU A 64 8.63 -13.70 2.90
N ARG A 65 7.62 -14.43 3.39
CA ARG A 65 7.73 -15.84 3.81
C ARG A 65 7.29 -16.86 2.76
N ALA A 66 7.08 -16.43 1.52
CA ALA A 66 6.81 -17.33 0.40
C ALA A 66 7.98 -17.28 -0.60
N ALA A 67 9.06 -17.98 -0.24
CA ALA A 67 10.00 -18.60 -1.16
C ALA A 67 10.58 -19.84 -0.46
#